data_AF-A0A9X5APK1-F1
#
_entry.id   AF-A0A9X5APK1-F1
#
_cell.length_a   1.000
_cell.length_b   1.000
_cell.length_c   1.000
_cell.angle_alpha   90.00
_cell.angle_beta   90.00
_cell.angle_gamma   90.00
#
_symmetry.space_group_name_H-M   'P 1'
#
loop_
_entity.id
_entity.type
_entity.pdbx_description
1 polymer ?
#
loop_
_entity_poly.entity_id
_entity_poly.type
_entity_poly.pdbx_seq_one_letter_code
_entity_poly.pdbx_strand_id
1 'polypeptide(L)'
;MLNEMIILDIETGGLSPEDGIFEVAMIAVQNNEIIDELHLGIINDDSKINLGYGRGYDNISDNFEIINKFNSFLKRYKFPIVAHNGSFDRKFLMFYNWIETDYPFYDSVRAFRLEIPGLFSYSLSVLIDFFDIEYKYRHTATEDVKILYKLIQIINPKLWVPIGTSLKTLKSSNKQSTQNNSGKNFNSLKVDFETVKDIFNGKNIVFTGKGPYKRDDLMQLAKKCGAEISSNSITKKTNLLIVGEKAGSKLQKAKELGIEIMDMDDFFEMTTGIEIETSSNISTNSEIYTTKTTTNINEPHLLSEVFKNETISFIPMPLSMCERLSKIVISHGGTALGRLRHKETTMLVYHFSYPYNEEDYSTIQKAKDLGIPTLSLGKFNKLFIEKTKNI
;
A
#
# COMPACT_ATOMS: atom_id res chain seq x y z
N MET A 1 -12.85 -15.09 10.81
CA MET A 1 -11.50 -14.73 11.27
C MET A 1 -10.56 -15.83 10.80
N LEU A 2 -9.38 -15.46 10.32
CA LEU A 2 -8.35 -16.44 10.03
C LEU A 2 -7.78 -16.89 11.38
N ASN A 3 -8.15 -18.08 11.85
CA ASN A 3 -7.79 -18.55 13.21
C ASN A 3 -6.36 -19.06 13.30
N GLU A 4 -5.76 -19.39 12.14
CA GLU A 4 -4.43 -19.95 11.99
C GLU A 4 -3.72 -19.18 10.88
N MET A 5 -2.57 -18.58 11.20
CA MET A 5 -1.79 -17.82 10.24
C MET A 5 -0.32 -17.79 10.64
N ILE A 6 0.54 -17.58 9.64
CA ILE A 6 1.92 -17.14 9.84
C ILE A 6 1.96 -15.68 9.42
N ILE A 7 2.29 -14.79 10.34
CA ILE A 7 2.55 -13.39 10.00
C ILE A 7 4.02 -13.28 9.64
N LEU A 8 4.32 -12.66 8.50
CA LEU A 8 5.65 -12.59 7.92
C LEU A 8 5.97 -11.16 7.48
N ASP A 9 7.23 -10.80 7.64
CA ASP A 9 7.84 -9.61 7.07
C ASP A 9 9.28 -9.94 6.65
N ILE A 10 9.74 -9.33 5.56
CA ILE A 10 11.13 -9.46 5.08
C ILE A 10 11.78 -8.09 4.91
N GLU A 11 13.05 -7.99 5.28
CA GLU A 11 13.88 -6.86 4.87
C GLU A 11 14.68 -7.22 3.62
N THR A 12 14.68 -6.31 2.65
CA THR A 12 15.29 -6.52 1.33
C THR A 12 16.36 -5.47 1.05
N GLY A 13 17.31 -5.80 0.16
CA GLY A 13 18.35 -4.85 -0.25
C GLY A 13 17.84 -3.68 -1.09
N GLY A 14 16.58 -3.76 -1.53
CA GLY A 14 15.92 -2.80 -2.42
C GLY A 14 14.52 -3.27 -2.80
N LEU A 15 13.98 -2.70 -3.87
CA LEU A 15 12.59 -2.95 -4.28
C LEU A 15 12.47 -4.14 -5.24
N SER A 16 13.57 -4.59 -5.84
CA SER A 16 13.61 -5.67 -6.80
C SER A 16 13.98 -6.99 -6.14
N PRO A 17 13.39 -8.14 -6.53
CA PRO A 17 13.81 -9.44 -6.03
C PRO A 17 15.33 -9.67 -6.12
N GLU A 18 15.99 -9.18 -7.17
CA GLU A 18 17.46 -9.23 -7.35
C GLU A 18 18.25 -8.55 -6.23
N ASP A 19 17.64 -7.57 -5.56
CA ASP A 19 18.28 -6.87 -4.45
C ASP A 19 18.40 -7.77 -3.22
N GLY A 20 17.72 -8.92 -3.21
CA GLY A 20 17.87 -9.97 -2.20
C GLY A 20 17.12 -9.73 -0.90
N ILE A 21 17.05 -10.81 -0.12
CA ILE A 21 16.48 -10.91 1.22
C ILE A 21 17.62 -10.89 2.23
N PHE A 22 17.51 -10.07 3.27
CA PHE A 22 18.54 -9.87 4.30
C PHE A 22 18.07 -10.29 5.69
N GLU A 23 16.78 -10.13 5.97
CA GLU A 23 16.16 -10.52 7.22
C GLU A 23 14.77 -11.09 6.93
N VAL A 24 14.38 -12.12 7.67
CA VAL A 24 13.00 -12.64 7.66
C VAL A 24 12.55 -12.82 9.11
N ALA A 25 11.37 -12.31 9.42
CA ALA A 25 10.70 -12.59 10.68
C ALA A 25 9.35 -13.26 10.43
N MET A 26 9.01 -14.22 11.27
CA MET A 26 7.76 -14.96 11.20
C MET A 26 7.21 -15.22 12.60
N ILE A 27 5.91 -15.09 12.76
CA ILE A 27 5.20 -15.51 13.97
C ILE A 27 4.04 -16.43 13.58
N ALA A 28 4.00 -17.62 14.17
CA ALA A 28 2.89 -18.53 14.03
C ALA A 28 1.83 -18.17 15.06
N VAL A 29 0.60 -17.94 14.58
CA VAL A 29 -0.53 -17.54 15.42
C VAL A 29 -1.64 -18.57 15.26
N GLN A 30 -2.16 -19.05 16.39
CA GLN A 30 -3.31 -19.94 16.45
C GLN A 30 -4.26 -19.47 17.55
N ASN A 31 -5.55 -19.33 17.23
CA ASN A 31 -6.57 -18.86 18.17
C ASN A 31 -6.23 -17.53 18.86
N ASN A 32 -5.66 -16.59 18.09
CA ASN A 32 -5.18 -15.28 18.54
C ASN A 32 -3.98 -15.30 19.51
N GLU A 33 -3.35 -16.45 19.74
CA GLU A 33 -2.13 -16.56 20.53
C GLU A 33 -0.93 -16.84 19.63
N ILE A 34 0.21 -16.21 19.94
CA ILE A 34 1.49 -16.56 19.32
C ILE A 34 1.92 -17.91 19.89
N ILE A 35 2.14 -18.89 19.00
CA ILE A 35 2.53 -20.25 19.40
C ILE A 35 3.97 -20.60 19.04
N ASP A 36 4.60 -19.84 18.14
CA ASP A 36 6.02 -19.97 17.79
C ASP A 36 6.49 -18.70 17.06
N GLU A 37 7.79 -18.45 17.09
CA GLU A 37 8.43 -17.33 16.40
C GLU A 37 9.70 -17.81 15.69
N LEU A 38 10.01 -17.23 14.54
CA LEU A 38 11.24 -17.48 13.81
C LEU A 38 11.83 -16.16 13.33
N HIS A 39 13.12 -15.98 13.58
CA HIS A 39 13.92 -14.91 13.03
C HIS A 39 15.10 -15.50 12.26
N LEU A 40 15.32 -15.02 11.05
CA LEU A 40 16.37 -15.45 10.14
C LEU A 40 17.14 -14.23 9.66
N GLY A 41 18.43 -14.19 9.98
CA GLY A 41 19.36 -13.18 9.53
C GLY A 41 20.79 -13.60 9.91
N ILE A 42 21.77 -13.23 9.10
CA ILE A 42 23.19 -13.44 9.41
C ILE A 42 23.78 -12.08 9.74
N ILE A 43 24.07 -11.84 11.02
CA ILE A 43 24.58 -10.54 11.48
C ILE A 43 26.00 -10.34 10.94
N ASN A 44 26.22 -9.27 10.19
CA ASN A 44 27.54 -8.81 9.76
C ASN A 44 28.00 -7.56 10.53
N ASP A 45 27.07 -6.75 11.04
CA ASP A 45 27.36 -5.55 11.82
C ASP A 45 26.22 -5.25 12.80
N ASP A 46 26.40 -5.72 14.05
CA ASP A 46 25.44 -5.57 15.15
C ASP A 46 25.08 -4.10 15.45
N SER A 47 25.97 -3.15 15.15
CA SER A 47 25.69 -1.73 15.37
C SER A 47 24.65 -1.15 14.41
N LYS A 48 24.35 -1.85 13.31
CA LYS A 48 23.48 -1.38 12.24
C LYS A 48 22.12 -2.07 12.18
N ILE A 49 21.92 -3.18 12.89
CA ILE A 49 20.66 -3.97 12.85
C ILE A 49 19.44 -3.12 13.22
N ASN A 50 19.60 -2.18 14.16
CA ASN A 50 18.52 -1.30 14.59
C ASN A 50 18.25 -0.12 13.64
N LEU A 51 19.00 0.02 12.54
CA LEU A 51 18.77 1.03 11.51
C LEU A 51 17.73 0.59 10.47
N GLY A 52 17.30 -0.68 10.54
CA GLY A 52 16.30 -1.28 9.68
C GLY A 52 16.74 -1.50 8.23
N TYR A 53 15.80 -1.91 7.38
CA TYR A 53 16.04 -2.18 5.94
C TYR A 53 17.13 -3.23 5.70
N GLY A 54 17.24 -4.23 6.58
CA GLY A 54 18.23 -5.30 6.47
C GLY A 54 19.67 -4.87 6.75
N ARG A 55 19.89 -3.62 7.18
CA ARG A 55 21.23 -3.12 7.52
C ARG A 55 21.81 -3.92 8.68
N GLY A 56 23.08 -4.29 8.60
CA GLY A 56 23.73 -5.10 9.62
C GLY A 56 23.54 -6.61 9.44
N TYR A 57 22.81 -7.03 8.40
CA TYR A 57 22.71 -8.42 7.98
C TYR A 57 23.40 -8.66 6.63
N ASP A 58 23.80 -9.90 6.36
CA ASP A 58 24.20 -10.38 5.04
C ASP A 58 22.98 -10.80 4.22
N ASN A 59 23.12 -10.83 2.89
CA ASN A 59 22.11 -11.38 1.99
C ASN A 59 21.98 -12.90 2.24
N ILE A 60 20.77 -13.35 2.57
CA ILE A 60 20.43 -14.73 2.93
C ILE A 60 19.63 -15.47 1.85
N SER A 61 19.38 -14.84 0.70
CA SER A 61 18.42 -15.31 -0.32
C SER A 61 18.66 -16.74 -0.81
N ASP A 62 19.93 -17.11 -1.02
CA ASP A 62 20.35 -18.43 -1.51
C ASP A 62 20.96 -19.31 -0.40
N ASN A 63 20.83 -18.90 0.87
CA ASN A 63 21.42 -19.64 1.98
C ASN A 63 20.60 -20.91 2.31
N PHE A 64 21.12 -22.08 1.90
CA PHE A 64 20.44 -23.35 2.05
C PHE A 64 20.03 -23.70 3.50
N GLU A 65 20.85 -23.38 4.49
CA GLU A 65 20.52 -23.67 5.90
C GLU A 65 19.34 -22.83 6.36
N ILE A 66 19.32 -21.54 6.00
CA ILE A 66 18.25 -20.61 6.32
C ILE A 66 16.95 -21.00 5.61
N ILE A 67 17.03 -21.31 4.32
CA ILE A 67 15.87 -21.79 3.54
C ILE A 67 15.29 -23.06 4.18
N ASN A 68 16.14 -23.98 4.66
CA ASN A 68 15.67 -25.17 5.36
C ASN A 68 14.99 -24.86 6.70
N LYS A 69 15.47 -23.87 7.46
CA LYS A 69 14.82 -23.41 8.70
C LYS A 69 13.45 -22.82 8.39
N PHE A 70 13.37 -21.93 7.39
CA PHE A 70 12.12 -21.37 6.88
C PHE A 70 11.12 -22.46 6.47
N ASN A 71 11.55 -23.39 5.62
CA ASN A 71 10.71 -24.50 5.15
C ASN A 71 10.28 -25.45 6.28
N SER A 72 11.13 -25.67 7.28
CA SER A 72 10.78 -26.49 8.45
C SER A 72 9.69 -25.82 9.27
N PHE A 73 9.71 -24.50 9.38
CA PHE A 73 8.67 -23.71 10.05
C PHE A 73 7.33 -23.80 9.30
N LEU A 74 7.33 -23.62 7.98
CA LEU A 74 6.11 -23.79 7.16
C LEU A 74 5.56 -25.22 7.18
N LYS A 75 6.42 -26.24 7.28
CA LYS A 75 6.00 -27.64 7.38
C LYS A 75 5.38 -27.94 8.75
N ARG A 76 5.91 -27.34 9.81
CA ARG A 76 5.38 -27.44 11.18
C ARG A 76 4.02 -26.76 11.28
N TYR A 77 3.92 -25.54 10.76
CA TYR A 77 2.70 -24.73 10.74
C TYR A 77 2.18 -24.63 9.32
N LYS A 78 1.27 -25.54 8.94
CA LYS A 78 0.64 -25.56 7.61
C LYS A 78 -0.42 -24.46 7.45
N PHE A 79 -0.11 -23.28 7.96
CA PHE A 79 -0.98 -22.12 8.00
C PHE A 79 -0.71 -21.23 6.80
N PRO A 80 -1.69 -20.44 6.34
CA PRO A 80 -1.45 -19.41 5.34
C PRO A 80 -0.50 -18.31 5.85
N ILE A 81 0.23 -17.67 4.93
CA ILE A 81 1.04 -16.50 5.24
C ILE A 81 0.20 -15.22 5.12
N VAL A 82 0.40 -14.30 6.07
CA VAL A 82 -0.15 -12.94 6.08
C VAL A 82 1.02 -11.96 6.18
N ALA A 83 1.10 -11.00 5.26
CA ALA A 83 2.07 -9.91 5.34
C ALA A 83 1.39 -8.55 5.10
N HIS A 84 2.07 -7.45 5.44
CA HIS A 84 1.59 -6.10 5.17
C HIS A 84 2.10 -5.62 3.82
N ASN A 85 1.19 -5.26 2.91
CA ASN A 85 1.54 -5.10 1.49
C ASN A 85 2.13 -6.40 0.89
N GLY A 86 1.53 -7.53 1.27
CA GLY A 86 2.14 -8.85 1.11
C GLY A 86 2.45 -9.30 -0.31
N SER A 87 1.97 -8.59 -1.34
CA SER A 87 2.45 -8.80 -2.71
C SER A 87 3.95 -8.53 -2.86
N PHE A 88 4.51 -7.61 -2.06
CA PHE A 88 5.93 -7.29 -2.05
C PHE A 88 6.74 -8.45 -1.47
N ASP A 89 6.47 -8.91 -0.26
CA ASP A 89 7.21 -10.03 0.35
C ASP A 89 7.08 -11.30 -0.50
N ARG A 90 5.86 -11.57 -0.99
CA ARG A 90 5.56 -12.76 -1.78
C ARG A 90 6.38 -12.85 -3.05
N LYS A 91 6.64 -11.74 -3.76
CA LYS A 91 7.44 -11.79 -5.00
C LYS A 91 8.90 -12.18 -4.72
N PHE A 92 9.50 -11.72 -3.62
CA PHE A 92 10.86 -12.10 -3.23
C PHE A 92 10.94 -13.59 -2.86
N LEU A 93 10.00 -14.04 -2.01
CA LEU A 93 9.96 -15.44 -1.59
C LEU A 93 9.74 -16.40 -2.77
N MET A 94 8.92 -16.02 -3.75
CA MET A 94 8.73 -16.82 -4.96
C MET A 94 9.95 -16.81 -5.87
N PHE A 95 10.58 -15.65 -6.06
CA PHE A 95 11.76 -15.50 -6.93
C PHE A 95 12.91 -16.40 -6.48
N TYR A 96 13.17 -16.46 -5.17
CA TYR A 96 14.19 -17.35 -4.60
C TYR A 96 13.68 -18.77 -4.30
N ASN A 97 12.45 -19.12 -4.70
CA ASN A 97 11.82 -20.42 -4.46
C ASN A 97 11.74 -20.82 -2.97
N TRP A 98 11.56 -19.85 -2.07
CA TRP A 98 11.28 -20.11 -0.65
C TRP A 98 9.85 -20.61 -0.43
N ILE A 99 8.92 -20.23 -1.32
CA ILE A 99 7.53 -20.71 -1.32
C ILE A 99 7.07 -21.10 -2.72
N GLU A 100 6.10 -22.01 -2.78
CA GLU A 100 5.44 -22.40 -4.01
C GLU A 100 4.51 -21.31 -4.55
N THR A 101 4.31 -21.30 -5.87
CA THR A 101 3.48 -20.30 -6.58
C THR A 101 2.02 -20.28 -6.14
N ASP A 102 1.50 -21.37 -5.58
CA ASP A 102 0.13 -21.54 -5.09
C ASP A 102 0.01 -21.51 -3.55
N TYR A 103 1.12 -21.24 -2.85
CA TYR A 103 1.10 -21.15 -1.39
C TYR A 103 0.08 -20.08 -0.93
N PRO A 104 -0.85 -20.40 0.00
CA PRO A 104 -1.86 -19.47 0.47
C PRO A 104 -1.22 -18.23 1.12
N PHE A 105 -1.42 -17.07 0.49
CA PHE A 105 -0.82 -15.80 0.90
C PHE A 105 -1.88 -14.70 0.92
N TYR A 106 -1.89 -13.90 1.98
CA TYR A 106 -2.86 -12.84 2.21
C TYR A 106 -2.16 -11.50 2.46
N ASP A 107 -2.81 -10.44 1.99
CA ASP A 107 -2.38 -9.07 2.24
C ASP A 107 -3.29 -8.42 3.29
N SER A 108 -2.68 -8.00 4.40
CA SER A 108 -3.38 -7.32 5.49
C SER A 108 -3.94 -5.96 5.10
N VAL A 109 -3.32 -5.22 4.16
CA VAL A 109 -3.83 -3.91 3.70
C VAL A 109 -5.23 -4.07 3.13
N ARG A 110 -5.44 -5.11 2.32
CA ARG A 110 -6.76 -5.43 1.76
C ARG A 110 -7.77 -5.80 2.84
N ALA A 111 -7.37 -6.63 3.80
CA ALA A 111 -8.26 -7.04 4.90
C ALA A 111 -8.66 -5.84 5.77
N PHE A 112 -7.72 -4.98 6.11
CA PHE A 112 -7.95 -3.77 6.90
C PHE A 112 -8.85 -2.78 6.16
N ARG A 113 -8.63 -2.56 4.87
CA ARG A 113 -9.46 -1.67 4.04
C ARG A 113 -10.92 -2.13 3.95
N LEU A 114 -11.17 -3.44 4.02
CA LEU A 114 -12.53 -3.99 4.04
C LEU A 114 -13.21 -3.83 5.40
N GLU A 115 -12.47 -3.91 6.51
CA GLU A 115 -13.02 -3.81 7.86
C GLU A 115 -13.20 -2.35 8.32
N ILE A 116 -12.23 -1.48 8.04
CA ILE A 116 -12.23 -0.06 8.41
C ILE A 116 -12.07 0.84 7.17
N PRO A 117 -13.06 0.87 6.27
CA PRO A 117 -12.95 1.62 5.02
C PRO A 117 -12.84 3.13 5.25
N GLY A 118 -12.25 3.83 4.28
CA GLY A 118 -12.23 5.30 4.26
C GLY A 118 -10.99 5.97 4.85
N LEU A 119 -10.02 5.21 5.39
CA LEU A 119 -8.72 5.79 5.72
C LEU A 119 -7.99 6.27 4.46
N PHE A 120 -7.28 7.40 4.58
CA PHE A 120 -6.49 7.96 3.48
C PHE A 120 -5.24 7.14 3.17
N SER A 121 -4.73 6.38 4.13
CA SER A 121 -3.62 5.44 3.93
C SER A 121 -3.74 4.30 4.94
N TYR A 122 -3.23 3.14 4.54
CA TYR A 122 -3.18 1.92 5.35
C TYR A 122 -1.75 1.46 5.58
N SER A 123 -0.74 2.29 5.30
CA SER A 123 0.63 1.93 5.63
C SER A 123 0.78 1.67 7.12
N LEU A 124 1.72 0.80 7.48
CA LEU A 124 1.96 0.42 8.87
C LEU A 124 2.19 1.66 9.75
N SER A 125 2.96 2.64 9.27
CA SER A 125 3.22 3.89 9.97
C SER A 125 1.96 4.72 10.26
N VAL A 126 1.01 4.77 9.32
CA VAL A 126 -0.26 5.49 9.50
C VAL A 126 -1.18 4.73 10.44
N LEU A 127 -1.22 3.41 10.37
CA LEU A 127 -2.05 2.58 11.25
C LEU A 127 -1.56 2.60 12.71
N ILE A 128 -0.25 2.53 12.92
CA ILE A 128 0.39 2.70 14.24
C ILE A 128 -0.07 4.01 14.87
N ASP A 129 0.05 5.11 14.11
CA ASP A 129 -0.35 6.43 14.58
C ASP A 129 -1.87 6.53 14.80
N PHE A 130 -2.68 5.98 13.89
CA PHE A 130 -4.14 5.97 14.02
C PHE A 130 -4.62 5.26 15.30
N PHE A 131 -4.00 4.12 15.64
CA PHE A 131 -4.37 3.29 16.79
C PHE A 131 -3.59 3.57 18.07
N ASP A 132 -2.75 4.62 18.10
CA ASP A 132 -1.95 4.96 19.29
C ASP A 132 -1.04 3.79 19.74
N ILE A 133 -0.42 3.09 18.79
CA ILE A 133 0.45 1.95 19.08
C ILE A 133 1.87 2.41 19.40
N GLU A 134 2.37 2.09 20.60
CA GLU A 134 3.79 2.24 20.94
C GLU A 134 4.64 1.17 20.23
N TYR A 135 5.82 1.57 19.74
CA TYR A 135 6.81 0.71 19.06
C TYR A 135 8.22 1.23 19.38
N LYS A 136 9.22 0.34 19.35
CA LYS A 136 10.59 0.70 19.78
C LYS A 136 11.55 0.99 18.63
N TYR A 137 11.51 0.17 17.57
CA TYR A 137 12.36 0.29 16.38
C TYR A 137 11.49 0.17 15.14
N ARG A 138 11.73 0.97 14.10
CA ARG A 138 10.98 0.87 12.83
C ARG A 138 11.82 0.16 11.78
N HIS A 139 11.16 -0.57 10.88
CA HIS A 139 11.78 -1.19 9.71
C HIS A 139 12.75 -2.33 10.07
N THR A 140 12.43 -3.07 11.13
CA THR A 140 13.04 -4.37 11.38
C THR A 140 11.94 -5.39 11.23
N ALA A 141 12.20 -6.48 10.49
CA ALA A 141 11.17 -7.48 10.22
C ALA A 141 10.53 -7.99 11.52
N THR A 142 11.33 -8.16 12.58
CA THR A 142 10.85 -8.67 13.88
C THR A 142 9.86 -7.74 14.61
N GLU A 143 10.03 -6.42 14.52
CA GLU A 143 9.07 -5.49 15.10
C GLU A 143 7.84 -5.35 14.20
N ASP A 144 8.03 -5.33 12.88
CA ASP A 144 6.93 -5.12 11.93
C ASP A 144 5.93 -6.28 11.95
N VAL A 145 6.38 -7.54 12.13
CA VAL A 145 5.45 -8.68 12.36
C VAL A 145 4.66 -8.55 13.68
N LYS A 146 5.27 -8.03 14.75
CA LYS A 146 4.59 -7.84 16.04
C LYS A 146 3.56 -6.72 15.97
N ILE A 147 3.90 -5.64 15.28
CA ILE A 147 2.97 -4.53 15.02
C ILE A 147 1.80 -5.04 14.18
N LEU A 148 2.07 -5.81 13.12
CA LEU A 148 1.03 -6.39 12.26
C LEU A 148 0.12 -7.33 13.06
N TYR A 149 0.66 -8.19 13.93
CA TYR A 149 -0.13 -9.02 14.84
C TYR A 149 -1.06 -8.19 15.72
N LYS A 150 -0.53 -7.15 16.37
CA LYS A 150 -1.33 -6.24 17.21
C LYS A 150 -2.43 -5.55 16.42
N LEU A 151 -2.13 -5.10 15.19
CA LEU A 151 -3.13 -4.50 14.30
C LEU A 151 -4.22 -5.50 13.90
N ILE A 152 -3.87 -6.75 13.60
CA ILE A 152 -4.85 -7.81 13.31
C ILE A 152 -5.78 -8.03 14.51
N GLN A 153 -5.25 -8.02 15.75
CA GLN A 153 -6.06 -8.14 16.95
C GLN A 153 -7.00 -6.93 17.16
N ILE A 154 -6.51 -5.71 16.97
CA ILE A 154 -7.28 -4.47 17.16
C ILE A 154 -8.37 -4.33 16.09
N ILE A 155 -8.00 -4.49 14.82
CA ILE A 155 -8.91 -4.28 13.68
C ILE A 155 -9.88 -5.45 13.56
N ASN A 156 -9.44 -6.67 13.89
CA ASN A 156 -10.22 -7.90 13.82
C ASN A 156 -10.92 -8.11 12.45
N PRO A 157 -10.15 -8.26 11.35
CA PRO A 157 -10.74 -8.38 10.02
C PRO A 157 -11.56 -9.67 9.86
N LYS A 158 -12.82 -9.51 9.44
CA LYS A 158 -13.73 -10.65 9.24
C LYS A 158 -13.49 -11.41 7.95
N LEU A 159 -13.06 -10.69 6.91
CA LEU A 159 -12.85 -11.21 5.57
C LEU A 159 -11.37 -11.12 5.16
N TRP A 160 -10.82 -12.27 4.81
CA TRP A 160 -9.49 -12.41 4.24
C TRP A 160 -9.62 -12.96 2.83
N VAL A 161 -8.91 -12.35 1.88
CA VAL A 161 -8.95 -12.79 0.47
C VAL A 161 -7.52 -13.06 0.01
N PRO A 162 -7.21 -14.27 -0.48
CA PRO A 162 -5.87 -14.58 -0.95
C PRO A 162 -5.42 -13.64 -2.06
N ILE A 163 -4.13 -13.35 -2.09
CA ILE A 163 -3.47 -12.68 -3.21
C ILE A 163 -3.74 -13.48 -4.50
N GLY A 164 -4.01 -12.78 -5.59
CA GLY A 164 -4.38 -13.40 -6.88
C GLY A 164 -5.86 -13.82 -6.98
N THR A 165 -6.66 -13.71 -5.91
CA THR A 165 -8.09 -14.05 -5.93
C THR A 165 -9.00 -12.83 -6.08
N SER A 166 -9.95 -12.91 -7.03
CA SER A 166 -11.01 -11.91 -7.22
C SER A 166 -12.16 -12.08 -6.23
N LEU A 167 -12.71 -10.96 -5.72
CA LEU A 167 -13.86 -10.94 -4.80
C LEU A 167 -15.13 -11.58 -5.39
N LYS A 168 -15.25 -11.66 -6.72
CA LYS A 168 -16.38 -12.30 -7.39
C LYS A 168 -16.35 -13.83 -7.25
N THR A 169 -15.15 -14.43 -7.28
CA THR A 169 -14.96 -15.89 -7.17
C THR A 169 -15.43 -16.41 -5.80
N LEU A 170 -15.29 -15.61 -4.74
CA LEU A 170 -15.73 -15.94 -3.38
C LEU A 170 -17.26 -15.94 -3.21
N LYS A 171 -17.99 -15.13 -3.99
CA LYS A 171 -19.47 -15.12 -3.96
C LYS A 171 -20.09 -16.30 -4.71
N SER A 172 -19.38 -16.84 -5.69
CA SER A 172 -19.83 -18.01 -6.47
C SER A 172 -19.55 -19.34 -5.77
N SER A 173 -18.56 -19.42 -4.88
CA SER A 173 -18.14 -20.66 -4.22
C SER A 173 -19.04 -21.12 -3.06
N ASN A 174 -19.98 -20.27 -2.60
CA ASN A 174 -21.04 -20.68 -1.65
C ASN A 174 -22.27 -21.32 -2.33
N LYS A 175 -22.20 -21.62 -3.63
CA LYS A 175 -23.15 -22.49 -4.34
C LYS A 175 -22.38 -23.55 -5.10
N GLN A 176 -22.61 -24.81 -4.75
CA GLN A 176 -22.12 -26.05 -5.37
C GLN A 176 -20.80 -26.61 -4.82
N SER A 177 -20.95 -27.34 -3.73
CA SER A 177 -20.40 -28.70 -3.63
C SER A 177 -20.82 -29.53 -4.85
N THR A 178 -19.86 -30.09 -5.60
CA THR A 178 -19.81 -31.50 -6.08
C THR A 178 -18.77 -31.72 -7.18
N GLN A 179 -17.89 -32.71 -6.94
CA GLN A 179 -17.24 -33.64 -7.88
C GLN A 179 -16.08 -33.21 -8.80
N ASN A 180 -14.92 -33.81 -8.47
CA ASN A 180 -14.08 -34.73 -9.26
C ASN A 180 -13.35 -34.29 -10.55
N ASN A 181 -12.02 -34.48 -10.42
CA ASN A 181 -11.10 -35.23 -11.29
C ASN A 181 -10.21 -34.55 -12.34
N SER A 182 -8.92 -34.84 -12.12
CA SER A 182 -7.89 -35.31 -13.06
C SER A 182 -7.20 -34.31 -13.99
N GLY A 183 -5.97 -33.98 -13.60
CA GLY A 183 -4.74 -34.18 -14.36
C GLY A 183 -4.64 -33.65 -15.79
N LYS A 184 -3.65 -32.76 -16.02
CA LYS A 184 -2.69 -32.90 -17.12
C LYS A 184 -1.49 -31.97 -16.95
N ASN A 185 -0.33 -32.55 -17.21
CA ASN A 185 1.02 -32.00 -17.17
C ASN A 185 1.20 -30.73 -18.00
N PHE A 186 2.07 -29.84 -17.54
CA PHE A 186 2.94 -29.05 -18.42
C PHE A 186 4.38 -29.08 -17.90
N ASN A 187 5.25 -29.67 -18.72
CA ASN A 187 6.69 -29.71 -18.55
C ASN A 187 7.30 -28.32 -18.75
N SER A 188 8.26 -28.00 -17.89
CA SER A 188 9.49 -27.22 -18.12
C SER A 188 9.40 -25.97 -19.00
N LEU A 189 9.49 -24.79 -18.38
CA LEU A 189 10.11 -23.62 -19.00
C LEU A 189 11.03 -22.94 -17.98
N LYS A 190 12.33 -23.05 -18.24
CA LYS A 190 13.35 -22.10 -17.77
C LYS A 190 12.94 -20.71 -18.25
N VAL A 191 12.99 -19.69 -17.40
CA VAL A 191 12.89 -18.29 -17.83
C VAL A 191 13.91 -17.44 -17.06
N ASP A 192 14.63 -16.64 -17.85
CA ASP A 192 15.74 -15.74 -17.51
C ASP A 192 15.32 -14.56 -16.61
N PHE A 193 16.30 -14.11 -15.83
CA PHE A 193 16.26 -13.07 -14.80
C PHE A 193 16.42 -11.66 -15.40
N GLU A 194 15.41 -10.80 -15.28
CA GLU A 194 15.46 -9.37 -15.65
C GLU A 194 14.38 -8.57 -14.87
N THR A 195 14.26 -8.81 -13.56
CA THR A 195 13.01 -8.71 -12.79
C THR A 195 12.93 -7.51 -11.82
N VAL A 196 13.36 -6.31 -12.25
CA VAL A 196 12.65 -5.06 -11.84
C VAL A 196 11.34 -4.92 -12.64
N LYS A 197 11.20 -5.73 -13.70
CA LYS A 197 10.24 -5.51 -14.79
C LYS A 197 8.85 -6.15 -14.63
N ASP A 198 8.43 -6.67 -13.47
CA ASP A 198 7.30 -7.64 -13.46
C ASP A 198 6.19 -7.45 -12.40
N ILE A 199 6.11 -6.31 -11.71
CA ILE A 199 5.05 -6.03 -10.70
C ILE A 199 3.63 -6.20 -11.27
N PHE A 200 3.46 -5.97 -12.57
CA PHE A 200 2.21 -6.12 -13.32
C PHE A 200 2.30 -7.19 -14.42
N ASN A 201 3.26 -8.11 -14.35
CA ASN A 201 3.42 -9.15 -15.36
C ASN A 201 2.13 -9.96 -15.57
N GLY A 202 1.74 -10.14 -16.83
CA GLY A 202 0.51 -10.82 -17.23
C GLY A 202 -0.80 -10.05 -16.91
N LYS A 203 -0.74 -8.85 -16.33
CA LYS A 203 -1.92 -7.98 -16.15
C LYS A 203 -2.09 -7.07 -17.36
N ASN A 204 -3.29 -7.11 -17.93
CA ASN A 204 -3.71 -6.13 -18.93
C ASN A 204 -4.31 -4.89 -18.23
N ILE A 205 -3.58 -3.78 -18.28
CA ILE A 205 -3.92 -2.55 -17.56
C ILE A 205 -4.62 -1.54 -18.47
N VAL A 206 -5.70 -0.95 -17.95
CA VAL A 206 -6.35 0.23 -18.55
C VAL A 206 -6.22 1.40 -17.60
N PHE A 207 -5.84 2.56 -18.11
CA PHE A 207 -5.80 3.81 -17.34
C PHE A 207 -7.02 4.66 -17.66
N THR A 208 -7.73 5.16 -16.64
CA THR A 208 -8.86 6.08 -16.83
C THR A 208 -8.83 7.22 -15.80
N GLY A 209 -9.47 8.35 -16.12
CA GLY A 209 -9.44 9.56 -15.28
C GLY A 209 -8.23 10.47 -15.54
N LYS A 210 -8.26 11.63 -14.86
CA LYS A 210 -7.20 12.65 -14.78
C LYS A 210 -6.35 12.40 -13.53
N GLY A 211 -5.05 12.61 -13.63
CA GLY A 211 -4.16 12.57 -12.48
C GLY A 211 -2.92 13.42 -12.75
N PRO A 212 -1.99 13.52 -11.79
CA PRO A 212 -0.84 14.41 -11.89
C PRO A 212 0.22 13.92 -12.89
N TYR A 213 0.16 12.64 -13.29
CA TYR A 213 1.08 12.02 -14.22
C TYR A 213 0.49 11.96 -15.63
N LYS A 214 1.32 12.11 -16.66
CA LYS A 214 0.87 11.86 -18.04
C LYS A 214 0.52 10.39 -18.15
N ARG A 215 -0.65 10.10 -18.76
CA ARG A 215 -1.11 8.73 -19.00
C ARG A 215 -0.05 7.92 -19.76
N ASP A 216 0.66 8.54 -20.69
CA ASP A 216 1.72 7.89 -21.46
C ASP A 216 2.91 7.49 -20.58
N ASP A 217 3.30 8.33 -19.61
CA ASP A 217 4.37 8.02 -18.65
C ASP A 217 3.95 6.86 -17.75
N LEU A 218 2.71 6.84 -17.26
CA LEU A 218 2.17 5.73 -16.48
C LEU A 218 2.04 4.43 -17.29
N MET A 219 1.68 4.53 -18.57
CA MET A 219 1.64 3.38 -19.47
C MET A 219 3.04 2.84 -19.75
N GLN A 220 4.04 3.71 -19.91
CA GLN A 220 5.45 3.30 -20.02
C GLN A 220 5.93 2.66 -18.74
N LEU A 221 5.59 3.23 -17.59
CA LEU A 221 5.90 2.70 -16.27
C LEU A 221 5.27 1.32 -16.06
N ALA A 222 3.99 1.17 -16.39
CA ALA A 222 3.27 -0.11 -16.33
C ALA A 222 3.90 -1.16 -17.25
N LYS A 223 4.24 -0.78 -18.49
CA LYS A 223 4.92 -1.67 -19.44
C LYS A 223 6.31 -2.07 -18.95
N LYS A 224 7.06 -1.12 -18.37
CA LYS A 224 8.35 -1.40 -17.72
C LYS A 224 8.18 -2.34 -16.53
N CYS A 225 7.01 -2.35 -15.88
CA CYS A 225 6.61 -3.29 -14.84
C CYS A 225 5.88 -4.53 -15.37
N GLY A 226 5.93 -4.83 -16.67
CA GLY A 226 5.46 -6.11 -17.22
C GLY A 226 3.99 -6.15 -17.57
N ALA A 227 3.27 -5.04 -17.39
CA ALA A 227 1.88 -4.93 -17.79
C ALA A 227 1.72 -4.96 -19.32
N GLU A 228 0.67 -5.63 -19.77
CA GLU A 228 0.16 -5.44 -21.12
C GLU A 228 -0.76 -4.22 -21.17
N ILE A 229 -0.59 -3.36 -22.18
CA ILE A 229 -1.56 -2.31 -22.50
C ILE A 229 -2.21 -2.65 -23.84
N SER A 230 -3.17 -3.57 -23.84
CA SER A 230 -3.77 -4.06 -25.10
C SER A 230 -4.72 -3.06 -25.75
N SER A 231 -5.36 -2.20 -24.94
CA SER A 231 -6.25 -1.16 -25.44
C SER A 231 -6.54 -0.10 -24.39
N ASN A 232 -6.90 1.11 -24.81
CA ASN A 232 -7.37 2.18 -23.92
C ASN A 232 -8.83 1.99 -23.45
N SER A 233 -9.44 0.86 -23.79
CA SER A 233 -10.84 0.54 -23.50
C SER A 233 -10.91 -0.69 -22.61
N ILE A 234 -11.93 -0.74 -21.76
CA ILE A 234 -12.19 -1.94 -20.97
C ILE A 234 -12.72 -3.05 -21.87
N THR A 235 -11.96 -4.14 -21.94
CA THR A 235 -12.29 -5.37 -22.66
C THR A 235 -12.38 -6.55 -21.69
N LYS A 236 -12.76 -7.73 -22.19
CA LYS A 236 -12.78 -8.97 -21.39
C LYS A 236 -11.37 -9.40 -20.94
N LYS A 237 -10.32 -8.88 -21.56
CA LYS A 237 -8.92 -9.17 -21.21
C LYS A 237 -8.37 -8.23 -20.15
N THR A 238 -9.06 -7.12 -19.85
CA THR A 238 -8.60 -6.15 -18.85
C THR A 238 -8.60 -6.78 -17.46
N ASN A 239 -7.43 -6.84 -16.82
CA ASN A 239 -7.26 -7.40 -15.49
C ASN A 239 -7.31 -6.33 -14.40
N LEU A 240 -6.82 -5.13 -14.70
CA LEU A 240 -6.66 -4.03 -13.75
C LEU A 240 -7.00 -2.68 -14.41
N LEU A 241 -7.81 -1.87 -13.73
CA LEU A 241 -8.13 -0.50 -14.10
C LEU A 241 -7.42 0.45 -13.11
N ILE A 242 -6.44 1.20 -13.60
CA ILE A 242 -5.84 2.30 -12.84
C ILE A 242 -6.72 3.54 -13.00
N VAL A 243 -7.17 4.10 -11.90
CA VAL A 243 -8.16 5.18 -11.88
C VAL A 243 -7.57 6.45 -11.29
N GLY A 244 -7.64 7.54 -12.05
CA GLY A 244 -7.55 8.90 -11.54
C GLY A 244 -8.94 9.55 -11.47
N GLU A 245 -8.98 10.86 -11.23
CA GLU A 245 -10.20 11.65 -11.12
C GLU A 245 -11.09 11.58 -12.36
N LYS A 246 -12.42 11.63 -12.16
CA LYS A 246 -13.40 11.67 -13.26
C LYS A 246 -13.22 10.48 -14.23
N ALA A 247 -12.88 9.31 -13.71
CA ALA A 247 -12.78 8.04 -14.44
C ALA A 247 -14.03 7.66 -15.25
N GLY A 248 -15.20 8.21 -14.89
CA GLY A 248 -16.41 8.20 -15.71
C GLY A 248 -16.93 6.79 -16.03
N SER A 249 -17.45 6.60 -17.25
CA SER A 249 -18.11 5.37 -17.70
C SER A 249 -17.22 4.12 -17.69
N LYS A 250 -15.89 4.28 -17.69
CA LYS A 250 -14.95 3.15 -17.58
C LYS A 250 -14.90 2.59 -16.16
N LEU A 251 -14.90 3.44 -15.13
CA LEU A 251 -14.97 2.97 -13.74
C LEU A 251 -16.24 2.16 -13.49
N GLN A 252 -17.39 2.64 -13.99
CA GLN A 252 -18.66 1.92 -13.88
C GLN A 252 -18.60 0.56 -14.59
N LYS A 253 -18.11 0.53 -15.84
CA LYS A 253 -17.94 -0.70 -16.61
C LYS A 253 -16.96 -1.69 -15.96
N ALA A 254 -15.88 -1.20 -15.33
CA ALA A 254 -14.95 -2.05 -14.59
C ALA A 254 -15.58 -2.66 -13.34
N LYS A 255 -16.40 -1.89 -12.61
CA LYS A 255 -17.18 -2.39 -11.46
C LYS A 255 -18.17 -3.48 -11.90
N GLU A 256 -18.90 -3.25 -12.99
CA GLU A 256 -19.84 -4.23 -13.57
C GLU A 256 -19.12 -5.51 -13.99
N LEU A 257 -17.98 -5.39 -14.68
CA LEU A 257 -17.17 -6.53 -15.14
C LEU A 257 -16.32 -7.16 -14.03
N GLY A 258 -16.13 -6.49 -12.89
CA GLY A 258 -15.38 -7.01 -11.74
C GLY A 258 -13.88 -7.00 -11.92
N ILE A 259 -13.42 -6.04 -12.71
CA ILE A 259 -12.01 -5.78 -12.97
C ILE A 259 -11.42 -5.15 -11.70
N GLU A 260 -10.19 -5.52 -11.37
CA GLU A 260 -9.47 -4.95 -10.24
C GLU A 260 -9.31 -3.43 -10.45
N ILE A 261 -9.49 -2.63 -9.40
CA ILE A 261 -9.39 -1.17 -9.50
C ILE A 261 -8.32 -0.72 -8.51
N MET A 262 -7.33 0.00 -9.01
CA MET A 262 -6.22 0.56 -8.22
C MET A 262 -6.15 2.06 -8.49
N ASP A 263 -5.86 2.82 -7.45
CA ASP A 263 -5.70 4.26 -7.58
C ASP A 263 -4.40 4.59 -8.32
N MET A 264 -4.39 5.72 -9.04
CA MET A 264 -3.20 6.17 -9.78
C MET A 264 -2.02 6.47 -8.85
N ASP A 265 -2.27 6.91 -7.63
CA ASP A 265 -1.24 7.17 -6.63
C ASP A 265 -0.72 5.86 -6.02
N ASP A 266 -1.59 4.90 -5.72
CA ASP A 266 -1.18 3.54 -5.28
C ASP A 266 -0.32 2.87 -6.39
N PHE A 267 -0.71 3.04 -7.65
CA PHE A 267 0.08 2.59 -8.80
C PHE A 267 1.43 3.31 -8.86
N PHE A 268 1.45 4.62 -8.67
CA PHE A 268 2.70 5.39 -8.69
C PHE A 268 3.61 5.03 -7.53
N GLU A 269 3.09 4.84 -6.32
CA GLU A 269 3.84 4.39 -5.14
C GLU A 269 4.43 2.99 -5.35
N MET A 270 3.68 2.09 -6.01
CA MET A 270 4.18 0.76 -6.38
C MET A 270 5.24 0.78 -7.48
N THR A 271 5.37 1.90 -8.21
CA THR A 271 6.26 2.03 -9.36
C THR A 271 7.31 3.14 -9.18
N THR A 272 7.30 3.84 -8.05
CA THR A 272 8.30 4.84 -7.69
C THR A 272 9.67 4.19 -7.55
N GLY A 273 10.67 4.78 -8.19
CA GLY A 273 12.03 4.23 -8.28
C GLY A 273 12.40 3.68 -9.66
N ILE A 274 11.46 3.60 -10.60
CA ILE A 274 11.74 3.22 -12.00
C ILE A 274 11.99 4.48 -12.83
N GLU A 275 13.22 4.66 -13.29
CA GLU A 275 13.57 5.76 -14.19
C GLU A 275 12.86 5.60 -15.54
N ILE A 276 12.21 6.67 -15.99
CA ILE A 276 11.68 6.81 -17.35
C ILE A 276 12.47 7.95 -17.98
N GLU A 277 12.87 7.80 -19.25
CA GLU A 277 13.46 8.89 -20.01
C GLU A 277 12.38 9.96 -20.24
N THR A 278 12.26 10.92 -19.34
CA THR A 278 11.29 12.01 -19.47
C THR A 278 11.81 13.04 -20.45
N SER A 279 11.02 13.36 -21.47
CA SER A 279 11.21 14.58 -22.25
C SER A 279 10.69 15.77 -21.42
N SER A 280 11.60 16.69 -21.08
CA SER A 280 11.41 18.03 -20.49
C SER A 280 11.24 18.18 -18.96
N ASN A 281 12.25 18.85 -18.38
CA ASN A 281 12.23 19.57 -17.11
C ASN A 281 11.05 20.55 -17.04
N ILE A 282 10.29 20.58 -15.93
CA ILE A 282 9.51 21.76 -15.56
C ILE A 282 9.67 22.08 -14.07
N SER A 283 9.99 23.36 -13.90
CA SER A 283 10.27 24.19 -12.76
C SER A 283 9.12 24.30 -11.75
N THR A 284 9.54 24.57 -10.52
CA THR A 284 8.79 25.10 -9.38
C THR A 284 8.09 26.43 -9.70
N ASN A 285 6.76 26.50 -9.51
CA ASN A 285 6.05 27.55 -8.75
C ASN A 285 4.52 27.55 -8.97
N SER A 286 3.79 27.86 -7.88
CA SER A 286 2.52 28.62 -7.82
C SER A 286 1.23 27.85 -8.27
N GLU A 287 0.02 27.96 -7.71
CA GLU A 287 -0.68 28.98 -6.91
C GLU A 287 -1.81 28.35 -6.05
N ILE A 288 -2.31 29.17 -5.13
CA ILE A 288 -3.53 29.10 -4.32
C ILE A 288 -4.69 28.31 -4.98
N TYR A 289 -5.12 27.18 -4.40
CA TYR A 289 -6.40 26.52 -4.76
C TYR A 289 -7.60 27.24 -4.15
N THR A 290 -7.80 28.51 -4.51
CA THR A 290 -9.09 29.17 -4.33
C THR A 290 -9.89 28.99 -5.61
N THR A 291 -11.00 28.25 -5.51
CA THR A 291 -12.00 28.13 -6.58
C THR A 291 -12.59 29.50 -6.92
N LYS A 292 -12.01 30.17 -7.91
CA LYS A 292 -12.68 31.18 -8.73
C LYS A 292 -12.23 31.02 -10.18
N THR A 293 -12.90 30.16 -10.93
CA THR A 293 -13.06 30.34 -12.37
C THR A 293 -14.22 29.52 -12.91
N THR A 294 -15.17 30.24 -13.46
CA THR A 294 -16.34 29.83 -14.21
C THR A 294 -15.91 28.97 -15.40
N THR A 295 -16.21 27.66 -15.39
CA THR A 295 -16.56 26.86 -16.58
C THR A 295 -17.02 25.47 -16.14
N ASN A 296 -18.17 25.06 -16.67
CA ASN A 296 -18.92 23.82 -16.40
C ASN A 296 -18.06 22.55 -16.22
N ILE A 297 -17.72 22.23 -14.97
CA ILE A 297 -17.44 20.86 -14.56
C ILE A 297 -18.11 20.68 -13.21
N ASN A 298 -19.07 19.74 -13.11
CA ASN A 298 -19.83 19.41 -11.90
C ASN A 298 -19.03 19.68 -10.64
N GLU A 299 -19.42 20.72 -9.89
CA GLU A 299 -18.88 20.99 -8.57
C GLU A 299 -18.96 19.69 -7.74
N PRO A 300 -17.91 19.32 -7.00
CA PRO A 300 -18.00 18.18 -6.12
C PRO A 300 -19.19 18.44 -5.18
N HIS A 301 -20.22 17.61 -5.27
CA HIS A 301 -21.37 17.72 -4.38
C HIS A 301 -20.86 17.68 -2.94
N LEU A 302 -21.27 18.68 -2.16
CA LEU A 302 -21.00 18.73 -0.74
C LEU A 302 -21.56 17.45 -0.10
N LEU A 303 -20.68 16.61 0.43
CA LEU A 303 -21.04 15.36 1.10
C LEU A 303 -21.46 15.63 2.55
N SER A 304 -20.86 16.63 3.20
CA SER A 304 -21.23 17.11 4.53
C SER A 304 -20.58 18.47 4.82
N GLU A 305 -20.85 19.06 5.98
CA GLU A 305 -20.25 20.31 6.46
C GLU A 305 -19.32 20.11 7.67
N VAL A 306 -18.78 18.90 7.88
CA VAL A 306 -18.01 18.58 9.09
C VAL A 306 -16.71 19.38 9.27
N PHE A 307 -16.20 19.96 8.18
CA PHE A 307 -15.04 20.85 8.17
C PHE A 307 -15.41 22.30 7.84
N LYS A 308 -16.67 22.69 7.99
CA LYS A 308 -17.11 24.07 7.78
C LYS A 308 -16.27 25.03 8.63
N ASN A 309 -15.76 26.08 7.98
CA ASN A 309 -14.86 27.08 8.55
C ASN A 309 -13.45 26.58 8.93
N GLU A 310 -13.11 25.34 8.62
CA GLU A 310 -11.74 24.84 8.78
C GLU A 310 -10.92 25.09 7.51
N THR A 311 -9.71 25.62 7.69
CA THR A 311 -8.71 25.75 6.63
C THR A 311 -7.50 24.90 6.99
N ILE A 312 -7.38 23.76 6.31
CA ILE A 312 -6.43 22.71 6.63
C ILE A 312 -5.21 22.79 5.71
N SER A 313 -4.03 22.99 6.27
CA SER A 313 -2.77 22.92 5.55
C SER A 313 -2.22 21.50 5.51
N PHE A 314 -2.04 20.94 4.33
CA PHE A 314 -1.50 19.59 4.11
C PHE A 314 0.00 19.66 3.79
N ILE A 315 0.84 19.78 4.82
CA ILE A 315 2.29 19.93 4.69
C ILE A 315 3.01 19.60 6.01
N PRO A 316 4.20 18.99 6.00
CA PRO A 316 4.86 18.32 4.87
C PRO A 316 4.13 17.03 4.49
N MET A 317 4.00 16.77 3.19
CA MET A 317 3.59 15.50 2.59
C MET A 317 3.75 15.52 1.06
N PRO A 318 3.77 14.35 0.39
CA PRO A 318 3.76 14.29 -1.07
C PRO A 318 2.62 15.10 -1.70
N LEU A 319 2.90 15.80 -2.81
CA LEU A 319 1.92 16.68 -3.46
C LEU A 319 0.64 15.94 -3.87
N SER A 320 0.76 14.73 -4.40
CA SER A 320 -0.39 13.90 -4.77
C SER A 320 -1.32 13.63 -3.59
N MET A 321 -0.75 13.27 -2.44
CA MET A 321 -1.49 13.07 -1.20
C MET A 321 -2.18 14.36 -0.75
N CYS A 322 -1.49 15.50 -0.82
CA CYS A 322 -2.07 16.81 -0.54
C CYS A 322 -3.26 17.11 -1.46
N GLU A 323 -3.14 16.90 -2.77
CA GLU A 323 -4.23 17.13 -3.73
C GLU A 323 -5.46 16.23 -3.45
N ARG A 324 -5.22 14.96 -3.16
CA ARG A 324 -6.29 13.99 -2.85
C ARG A 324 -7.01 14.37 -1.56
N LEU A 325 -6.27 14.64 -0.49
CA LEU A 325 -6.83 15.06 0.80
C LEU A 325 -7.59 16.38 0.68
N SER A 326 -7.06 17.32 -0.12
CA SER A 326 -7.70 18.61 -0.38
C SER A 326 -9.10 18.44 -0.97
N LYS A 327 -9.25 17.57 -1.98
CA LYS A 327 -10.57 17.30 -2.60
C LYS A 327 -11.57 16.72 -1.59
N ILE A 328 -11.11 15.87 -0.68
CA ILE A 328 -11.96 15.25 0.33
C ILE A 328 -12.39 16.27 1.39
N VAL A 329 -11.47 17.11 1.88
CA VAL A 329 -11.80 18.18 2.82
C VAL A 329 -12.77 19.18 2.20
N ILE A 330 -12.55 19.57 0.93
CA ILE A 330 -13.44 20.48 0.20
C ILE A 330 -14.83 19.87 0.03
N SER A 331 -14.94 18.58 -0.27
CA SER A 331 -16.24 17.90 -0.36
C SER A 331 -16.95 17.76 1.00
N HIS A 332 -16.27 18.07 2.10
CA HIS A 332 -16.80 18.07 3.47
C HIS A 332 -16.90 19.50 4.07
N GLY A 333 -16.89 20.53 3.22
CA GLY A 333 -17.14 21.92 3.59
C GLY A 333 -15.93 22.71 4.09
N GLY A 334 -14.74 22.10 4.06
CA GLY A 334 -13.49 22.76 4.47
C GLY A 334 -12.74 23.44 3.32
N THR A 335 -11.68 24.16 3.67
CA THR A 335 -10.69 24.72 2.75
C THR A 335 -9.37 23.97 2.93
N ALA A 336 -8.64 23.74 1.85
CA ALA A 336 -7.35 23.04 1.90
C ALA A 336 -6.22 23.88 1.29
N LEU A 337 -5.04 23.80 1.90
CA LEU A 337 -3.84 24.54 1.49
C LEU A 337 -2.64 23.60 1.37
N GLY A 338 -1.88 23.69 0.28
CA GLY A 338 -0.59 22.98 0.13
C GLY A 338 0.60 23.66 0.82
N ARG A 339 0.35 24.62 1.72
CA ARG A 339 1.37 25.36 2.48
C ARG A 339 0.80 25.87 3.80
N LEU A 340 1.67 26.15 4.76
CA LEU A 340 1.29 26.83 5.99
C LEU A 340 1.03 28.32 5.73
N ARG A 341 -0.13 28.83 6.17
CA ARG A 341 -0.46 30.27 6.13
C ARG A 341 -0.92 30.72 7.50
N HIS A 342 -0.08 31.48 8.21
CA HIS A 342 -0.24 31.77 9.64
C HIS A 342 -1.61 32.36 10.03
N LYS A 343 -2.18 33.24 9.18
CA LYS A 343 -3.46 33.91 9.47
C LYS A 343 -4.70 33.14 9.01
N GLU A 344 -4.52 32.12 8.16
CA GLU A 344 -5.62 31.40 7.52
C GLU A 344 -5.74 29.97 8.05
N THR A 345 -4.61 29.34 8.38
CA THR A 345 -4.55 27.91 8.73
C THR A 345 -5.17 27.66 10.11
N THR A 346 -6.25 26.87 10.16
CA THR A 346 -6.88 26.44 11.41
C THR A 346 -6.33 25.10 11.89
N MET A 347 -5.71 24.32 11.00
CA MET A 347 -5.10 23.03 11.32
C MET A 347 -4.00 22.72 10.30
N LEU A 348 -2.89 22.13 10.75
CA LEU A 348 -1.89 21.56 9.88
C LEU A 348 -1.94 20.03 10.00
N VAL A 349 -2.01 19.36 8.86
CA VAL A 349 -1.93 17.90 8.75
C VAL A 349 -0.65 17.54 8.01
N TYR A 350 0.12 16.61 8.54
CA TYR A 350 1.39 16.19 7.95
C TYR A 350 1.48 14.67 7.77
N HIS A 351 2.24 14.26 6.76
CA HIS A 351 2.62 12.87 6.54
C HIS A 351 4.07 12.80 6.09
N PHE A 352 4.78 11.89 6.72
CA PHE A 352 6.20 11.71 6.57
C PHE A 352 6.44 10.50 5.66
N SER A 353 6.77 10.74 4.38
CA SER A 353 7.36 9.74 3.50
C SER A 353 8.88 9.83 3.63
N TYR A 354 9.53 8.77 4.12
CA TYR A 354 10.99 8.73 4.28
C TYR A 354 11.70 8.90 2.91
N PRO A 355 12.92 9.49 2.83
CA PRO A 355 13.71 10.10 3.91
C PRO A 355 13.35 11.58 4.18
N TYR A 356 13.49 12.00 5.44
CA TYR A 356 13.11 13.33 5.91
C TYR A 356 14.17 14.40 5.57
N ASN A 357 13.73 15.62 5.31
CA ASN A 357 14.59 16.81 5.33
C ASN A 357 14.36 17.62 6.63
N GLU A 358 15.36 18.37 7.10
CA GLU A 358 15.23 19.22 8.31
C GLU A 358 14.18 20.34 8.13
N GLU A 359 13.94 20.78 6.90
CA GLU A 359 12.99 21.84 6.57
C GLU A 359 11.53 21.43 6.89
N ASP A 360 11.19 20.16 6.73
CA ASP A 360 9.88 19.56 6.98
C ASP A 360 9.50 19.66 8.46
N TYR A 361 10.46 19.38 9.35
CA TYR A 361 10.28 19.56 10.80
C TYR A 361 10.12 21.04 11.18
N SER A 362 10.84 21.94 10.49
CA SER A 362 10.74 23.38 10.76
C SER A 362 9.32 23.91 10.53
N THR A 363 8.60 23.40 9.53
CA THR A 363 7.24 23.84 9.21
C THR A 363 6.23 23.39 10.26
N ILE A 364 6.35 22.15 10.74
CA ILE A 364 5.51 21.63 11.82
C ILE A 364 5.79 22.40 13.11
N GLN A 365 7.05 22.66 13.44
CA GLN A 365 7.41 23.40 14.65
C GLN A 365 6.87 24.84 14.61
N LYS A 366 7.00 25.54 13.47
CA LYS A 366 6.40 26.88 13.27
C LYS A 366 4.90 26.88 13.51
N ALA A 367 4.17 25.87 13.03
CA ALA A 367 2.73 25.78 13.27
C ALA A 367 2.41 25.60 14.76
N LYS A 368 3.17 24.75 15.47
CA LYS A 368 3.03 24.57 16.93
C LYS A 368 3.32 25.85 17.70
N ASP A 369 4.38 26.58 17.35
CA ASP A 369 4.75 27.84 18.00
C ASP A 369 3.67 28.93 17.82
N LEU A 370 2.91 28.87 16.71
CA LEU A 370 1.76 29.72 16.44
C LEU A 370 0.45 29.24 17.11
N GLY A 371 0.49 28.14 17.86
CA GLY A 371 -0.69 27.54 18.48
C GLY A 371 -1.66 26.88 17.49
N ILE A 372 -1.23 26.61 16.25
CA ILE A 372 -2.05 25.95 15.24
C ILE A 372 -2.06 24.44 15.56
N PRO A 373 -3.23 23.79 15.71
CA PRO A 373 -3.33 22.35 15.88
C PRO A 373 -2.58 21.60 14.77
N THR A 374 -1.65 20.72 15.14
CA THR A 374 -0.86 19.90 14.21
C THR A 374 -1.17 18.43 14.38
N LEU A 375 -1.64 17.75 13.33
CA LEU A 375 -1.97 16.33 13.35
C LEU A 375 -1.14 15.57 12.31
N SER A 376 -0.61 14.42 12.68
CA SER A 376 -0.16 13.43 11.70
C SER A 376 -1.36 12.86 10.93
N LEU A 377 -1.11 12.27 9.75
CA LEU A 377 -2.18 11.71 8.91
C LEU A 377 -3.01 10.62 9.62
N GLY A 378 -2.40 9.79 10.48
CA GLY A 378 -3.14 8.80 11.27
C GLY A 378 -4.10 9.46 12.26
N LYS A 379 -3.67 10.51 12.96
CA LYS A 379 -4.56 11.33 13.81
C LYS A 379 -5.64 12.05 13.03
N PHE A 380 -5.32 12.57 11.84
CA PHE A 380 -6.30 13.22 10.98
C PHE A 380 -7.35 12.23 10.47
N ASN A 381 -6.96 11.00 10.10
CA ASN A 381 -7.90 9.92 9.79
C ASN A 381 -8.88 9.67 10.94
N LYS A 382 -8.37 9.63 12.19
CA LYS A 382 -9.20 9.43 13.39
C LYS A 382 -10.22 10.56 13.57
N LEU A 383 -9.75 11.80 13.50
CA LEU A 383 -10.60 12.99 13.54
C LEU A 383 -11.69 12.97 12.43
N PHE A 384 -11.30 12.61 11.20
CA PHE A 384 -12.21 12.56 10.07
C PHE A 384 -13.32 11.53 10.27
N ILE A 385 -12.97 10.33 10.73
CA ILE A 385 -13.94 9.27 11.04
C ILE A 385 -14.88 9.70 12.18
N GLU A 386 -14.34 10.30 13.25
CA GLU A 386 -15.14 10.79 14.37
C GLU A 386 -16.15 11.87 13.94
N LYS A 387 -15.71 12.80 13.10
CA LYS A 387 -16.56 13.86 12.55
C LYS A 387 -17.64 13.31 11.61
N THR A 388 -17.34 12.31 10.78
CA THR A 388 -18.26 11.78 9.77
C THR A 388 -19.21 10.70 10.31
N LYS A 389 -18.87 9.99 11.39
CA LYS A 389 -19.77 9.06 12.09
C LYS A 389 -20.94 9.74 12.82
N ASN A 390 -20.85 11.05 13.06
CA ASN A 390 -21.89 11.85 13.71
C ASN A 390 -22.93 12.42 12.72
N ILE A 391 -23.00 11.87 11.51
CA ILE A 391 -23.98 12.17 10.45
C ILE A 391 -24.84 10.91 10.27
#